data_AF-A0A813LSA8-F1
#
_entry.id   AF-A0A813LSA8-F1
#
_cell.length_a   1.000
_cell.length_b   1.000
_cell.length_c   1.000
_cell.angle_alpha   90.00
_cell.angle_beta   90.00
_cell.angle_gamma   90.00
#
_symmetry.space_group_name_H-M   'P 1'
#
loop_
_entity.id
_entity.type
_entity.pdbx_description
1 polymer ?
#
loop_
_entity_poly.entity_id
_entity_poly.type
_entity_poly.pdbx_seq_one_letter_code
_entity_poly.pdbx_strand_id
1 'polypeptide(L)'
;LLAQKLAAAGAADAPRVLAGLALEGSQEGLFRARAMDCLAKVLRASGARVVLSSAWRTFPGGPEAINQVMRKWGLPPIQSSTTAQGEWRVEQIWSWLALHREEVEGYAVLDDMDLSEEPERRGGFGTKPSRICSHCVRTPSTTGLTSAHISRLLAKLQQPPALPSPE
;
A
#
# COMPACT_ATOMS: atom_id res chain seq x y z
N LEU A 1 3.75 0.08 -1.14
CA LEU A 1 3.19 -1.26 -1.07
C LEU A 1 1.73 -1.13 -0.76
N LEU A 2 0.88 -0.90 -1.81
CA LEU A 2 -0.52 -1.43 -2.05
C LEU A 2 -0.38 -2.90 -2.36
N ALA A 3 -1.40 -3.75 -2.27
CA ALA A 3 -1.21 -5.20 -2.33
C ALA A 3 -2.46 -5.94 -2.86
N GLN A 4 -3.10 -5.49 -3.93
CA GLN A 4 -4.25 -6.10 -4.60
C GLN A 4 -4.01 -7.52 -5.12
N LYS A 5 -4.95 -8.46 -5.05
CA LYS A 5 -4.89 -9.73 -5.81
C LYS A 5 -5.79 -9.63 -7.06
N LEU A 6 -5.31 -10.02 -8.24
CA LEU A 6 -6.14 -10.31 -9.44
C LEU A 6 -6.38 -11.83 -9.55
N ALA A 7 -7.62 -12.22 -9.81
CA ALA A 7 -8.01 -13.61 -10.07
C ALA A 7 -7.78 -13.99 -11.54
N ALA A 8 -7.30 -15.23 -11.73
CA ALA A 8 -7.50 -15.97 -12.96
C ALA A 8 -8.99 -16.33 -13.08
N ALA A 9 -9.50 -16.35 -14.31
CA ALA A 9 -10.88 -16.66 -14.64
C ALA A 9 -11.34 -17.98 -13.99
N GLY A 10 -12.45 -17.94 -13.25
CA GLY A 10 -13.19 -19.12 -12.80
C GLY A 10 -13.53 -19.13 -11.30
N ALA A 11 -14.73 -18.64 -10.98
CA ALA A 11 -15.57 -18.95 -9.82
C ALA A 11 -15.00 -18.83 -8.38
N ALA A 12 -15.59 -17.89 -7.63
CA ALA A 12 -15.83 -17.94 -6.19
C ALA A 12 -14.63 -17.95 -5.24
N ASP A 13 -13.72 -16.98 -5.34
CA ASP A 13 -13.07 -16.42 -4.15
C ASP A 13 -12.33 -15.12 -4.49
N ALA A 14 -12.29 -14.23 -3.54
CA ALA A 14 -12.51 -12.84 -3.81
C ALA A 14 -11.29 -12.07 -3.16
N PRO A 15 -10.53 -11.17 -3.87
CA PRO A 15 -9.20 -10.67 -3.42
C PRO A 15 -9.05 -9.38 -2.55
N ARG A 16 -8.05 -9.38 -1.63
CA ARG A 16 -7.68 -8.30 -0.67
C ARG A 16 -6.34 -7.55 -1.02
N VAL A 17 -6.10 -6.33 -0.48
CA VAL A 17 -5.13 -5.27 -0.91
C VAL A 17 -4.23 -4.65 0.25
N LEU A 18 -3.05 -3.97 0.09
CA LEU A 18 -2.26 -3.29 1.20
C LEU A 18 -1.22 -2.21 0.79
N ALA A 19 -1.30 -0.83 1.03
CA ALA A 19 -0.76 0.50 0.40
C ALA A 19 0.46 1.30 0.97
N GLY A 20 1.49 1.70 0.19
CA GLY A 20 2.64 2.58 0.64
C GLY A 20 4.03 1.93 0.95
N LEU A 21 5.10 2.54 0.43
CA LEU A 21 6.52 2.20 0.71
C LEU A 21 7.30 3.51 0.64
N ALA A 22 7.51 4.19 1.74
CA ALA A 22 8.57 5.18 1.78
C ALA A 22 9.90 4.44 1.97
N LEU A 23 10.76 4.47 0.96
CA LEU A 23 12.12 3.94 1.03
C LEU A 23 13.04 5.06 0.52
N GLU A 24 13.71 5.80 1.40
CA GLU A 24 14.73 6.77 0.97
C GLU A 24 16.14 6.28 1.37
N GLY A 25 17.09 6.42 0.43
CA GLY A 25 18.55 6.38 0.68
C GLY A 25 19.33 5.09 0.37
N SER A 26 20.03 5.10 -0.78
CA SER A 26 21.25 4.34 -1.19
C SER A 26 21.34 2.80 -1.02
N GLN A 27 22.17 2.16 -1.84
CA GLN A 27 22.07 0.74 -2.23
C GLN A 27 22.34 -0.32 -1.13
N GLU A 28 22.75 0.07 0.08
CA GLU A 28 22.74 -0.77 1.28
C GLU A 28 21.84 -0.15 2.35
N GLY A 29 20.53 -0.16 2.14
CA GLY A 29 19.63 0.47 3.12
C GLY A 29 18.16 0.51 2.73
N LEU A 30 17.89 0.58 1.41
CA LEU A 30 16.54 0.69 0.87
C LEU A 30 15.68 -0.56 1.09
N PHE A 31 16.25 -1.76 0.94
CA PHE A 31 15.50 -3.02 1.05
C PHE A 31 16.09 -3.89 2.15
N ARG A 32 15.91 -3.48 3.39
CA ARG A 32 16.37 -4.24 4.55
C ARG A 32 15.81 -5.65 4.51
N ALA A 33 16.68 -6.65 4.66
CA ALA A 33 16.29 -8.06 4.57
C ALA A 33 15.15 -8.41 5.54
N ARG A 34 15.20 -7.87 6.77
CA ARG A 34 14.12 -8.03 7.75
C ARG A 34 12.76 -7.50 7.26
N ALA A 35 12.74 -6.31 6.65
CA ALA A 35 11.50 -5.71 6.15
C ALA A 35 10.96 -6.52 4.96
N MET A 36 11.84 -6.97 4.06
CA MET A 36 11.46 -7.81 2.92
C MET A 36 10.96 -9.19 3.34
N ASP A 37 11.54 -9.80 4.39
CA ASP A 37 11.04 -11.03 4.97
C ASP A 37 9.63 -10.86 5.56
N CYS A 38 9.41 -9.76 6.31
CA CYS A 38 8.08 -9.45 6.86
C CYS A 38 7.06 -9.19 5.74
N LEU A 39 7.46 -8.47 4.69
CA LEU A 39 6.65 -8.22 3.52
C LEU A 39 6.28 -9.53 2.81
N ALA A 40 7.26 -10.41 2.59
CA ALA A 40 7.06 -11.70 1.98
C ALA A 40 6.07 -12.56 2.76
N LYS A 41 6.16 -12.55 4.10
CA LYS A 41 5.20 -13.24 4.99
C LYS A 41 3.78 -12.71 4.80
N VAL A 42 3.61 -11.39 4.76
CA VAL A 42 2.28 -10.78 4.52
C VAL A 42 1.74 -11.20 3.16
N LEU A 43 2.50 -10.99 2.07
CA LEU A 43 2.02 -11.28 0.71
C LEU A 43 1.73 -12.76 0.48
N ARG A 44 2.54 -13.66 1.03
CA ARG A 44 2.29 -15.11 0.92
C ARG A 44 1.07 -15.54 1.72
N ALA A 45 0.89 -14.99 2.93
CA ALA A 45 -0.25 -15.35 3.78
C ALA A 45 -1.58 -14.80 3.27
N SER A 46 -1.59 -13.63 2.63
CA SER A 46 -2.82 -13.00 2.15
C SER A 46 -3.08 -13.15 0.64
N GLY A 47 -2.07 -13.54 -0.14
CA GLY A 47 -2.16 -13.60 -1.61
C GLY A 47 -2.19 -12.24 -2.30
N ALA A 48 -1.97 -11.16 -1.54
CA ALA A 48 -1.99 -9.76 -1.92
C ALA A 48 -0.86 -9.40 -2.96
N ARG A 49 -1.05 -8.40 -3.86
CA ARG A 49 -0.05 -7.97 -4.91
C ARG A 49 0.14 -6.47 -5.10
N VAL A 50 1.35 -6.02 -5.41
CA VAL A 50 1.72 -4.67 -4.98
C VAL A 50 1.21 -3.48 -5.83
N VAL A 51 0.65 -2.40 -5.27
CA VAL A 51 0.49 -1.09 -5.99
C VAL A 51 1.38 -0.02 -5.37
N LEU A 52 2.11 0.70 -6.19
CA LEU A 52 3.09 1.66 -5.70
C LEU A 52 2.47 3.05 -5.55
N SER A 53 2.47 3.60 -4.33
CA SER A 53 2.02 4.97 -4.03
C SER A 53 3.15 5.90 -3.61
N SER A 54 4.40 5.44 -3.62
CA SER A 54 5.58 6.21 -3.21
C SER A 54 6.18 7.04 -4.34
N ALA A 55 7.13 7.94 -4.03
CA ALA A 55 7.90 8.69 -5.03
C ALA A 55 8.63 7.79 -6.03
N TRP A 56 8.96 6.54 -5.66
CA TRP A 56 9.56 5.56 -6.58
C TRP A 56 8.79 5.34 -7.87
N ARG A 57 7.47 5.53 -7.89
CA ARG A 57 6.69 5.34 -9.12
C ARG A 57 6.96 6.42 -10.17
N THR A 58 7.47 7.58 -9.75
CA THR A 58 7.78 8.71 -10.64
C THR A 58 9.26 8.78 -11.01
N PHE A 59 10.13 8.02 -10.33
CA PHE A 59 11.54 7.96 -10.69
C PHE A 59 11.75 7.08 -11.93
N PRO A 60 12.51 7.54 -12.94
CA PRO A 60 12.91 6.68 -14.06
C PRO A 60 13.63 5.43 -13.54
N GLY A 61 13.13 4.24 -13.89
CA GLY A 61 13.68 2.97 -13.42
C GLY A 61 13.25 2.55 -12.00
N GLY A 62 12.46 3.36 -11.30
CA GLY A 62 12.02 3.08 -9.93
C GLY A 62 11.15 1.82 -9.80
N PRO A 63 10.06 1.68 -10.58
CA PRO A 63 9.28 0.46 -10.67
C PRO A 63 10.12 -0.79 -11.00
N GLU A 64 11.06 -0.67 -11.94
CA GLU A 64 11.94 -1.75 -12.38
C GLU A 64 12.86 -2.21 -11.24
N ALA A 65 13.47 -1.26 -10.52
CA ALA A 65 14.32 -1.55 -9.36
C ALA A 65 13.54 -2.28 -8.25
N ILE A 66 12.31 -1.84 -7.96
CA ILE A 66 11.45 -2.53 -6.98
C ILE A 66 11.14 -3.94 -7.47
N ASN A 67 10.75 -4.12 -8.73
CA ASN A 67 10.44 -5.43 -9.30
C ASN A 67 11.63 -6.40 -9.28
N GLN A 68 12.85 -5.91 -9.51
CA GLN A 68 14.06 -6.72 -9.38
C GLN A 68 14.23 -7.24 -7.94
N VAL A 69 13.98 -6.40 -6.94
CA VAL A 69 14.04 -6.81 -5.53
C VAL A 69 12.91 -7.76 -5.18
N MET A 70 11.67 -7.51 -5.64
CA MET A 70 10.56 -8.44 -5.42
C MET A 70 10.89 -9.83 -5.99
N ARG A 71 11.46 -9.89 -7.20
CA ARG A 71 11.92 -11.14 -7.82
C ARG A 71 12.99 -11.85 -7.01
N LYS A 72 13.99 -11.11 -6.48
CA LYS A 72 15.05 -11.67 -5.62
C LYS A 72 14.47 -12.37 -4.37
N TRP A 73 13.33 -11.90 -3.87
CA TRP A 73 12.63 -12.45 -2.72
C TRP A 73 11.55 -13.49 -3.08
N GLY A 74 11.44 -13.86 -4.36
CA GLY A 74 10.39 -14.77 -4.84
C GLY A 74 8.98 -14.21 -4.66
N LEU A 75 8.82 -12.89 -4.81
CA LEU A 75 7.54 -12.20 -4.71
C LEU A 75 7.04 -11.79 -6.10
N PRO A 76 5.70 -11.71 -6.31
CA PRO A 76 5.12 -11.19 -7.54
C PRO A 76 5.60 -9.75 -7.81
N PRO A 77 5.71 -9.30 -9.07
CA PRO A 77 6.00 -7.90 -9.37
C PRO A 77 4.87 -6.99 -8.83
N ILE A 78 5.15 -5.69 -8.76
CA ILE A 78 4.12 -4.68 -8.56
C ILE A 78 3.07 -4.84 -9.68
N GLN A 79 1.81 -4.83 -9.30
CA GLN A 79 0.66 -4.89 -10.18
C GLN A 79 0.43 -3.56 -10.90
N SER A 80 0.47 -2.44 -10.18
CA SER A 80 0.21 -1.12 -10.75
C SER A 80 0.81 -0.01 -9.87
N SER A 81 0.49 1.25 -10.16
CA SER A 81 0.88 2.41 -9.35
C SER A 81 -0.28 3.39 -9.22
N THR A 82 -0.35 4.14 -8.11
CA THR A 82 -1.29 5.27 -8.02
C THR A 82 -0.85 6.37 -8.97
N THR A 83 -1.79 7.19 -9.44
CA THR A 83 -1.43 8.37 -10.23
C THR A 83 -0.63 9.35 -9.36
N ALA A 84 0.14 10.23 -10.00
CA ALA A 84 0.76 11.38 -9.32
C ALA A 84 -0.21 12.57 -9.22
N GLN A 85 -1.47 12.39 -9.63
CA GLN A 85 -2.52 13.40 -9.56
C GLN A 85 -3.14 13.42 -8.16
N GLY A 86 -3.38 14.62 -7.64
CA GLY A 86 -3.78 14.85 -6.25
C GLY A 86 -2.62 15.40 -5.42
N GLU A 87 -2.95 16.31 -4.52
CA GLU A 87 -1.98 17.02 -3.69
C GLU A 87 -1.41 16.10 -2.60
N TRP A 88 -2.21 15.14 -2.14
CA TRP A 88 -1.91 14.35 -0.94
C TRP A 88 -1.84 12.85 -1.26
N ARG A 89 -0.97 12.12 -0.54
CA ARG A 89 -0.84 10.65 -0.66
C ARG A 89 -2.18 9.93 -0.48
N VAL A 90 -3.00 10.41 0.45
CA VAL A 90 -4.33 9.85 0.69
C VAL A 90 -5.23 10.00 -0.52
N GLU A 91 -5.23 11.15 -1.20
CA GLU A 91 -6.03 11.37 -2.40
C GLU A 91 -5.58 10.47 -3.54
N GLN A 92 -4.27 10.32 -3.74
CA GLN A 92 -3.71 9.44 -4.76
C GLN A 92 -4.17 7.98 -4.56
N ILE A 93 -4.17 7.51 -3.30
CA ILE A 93 -4.67 6.18 -2.95
C ILE A 93 -6.20 6.11 -3.13
N TRP A 94 -6.93 7.12 -2.67
CA TRP A 94 -8.40 7.18 -2.75
C TRP A 94 -8.91 7.16 -4.19
N SER A 95 -8.29 7.95 -5.08
CA SER A 95 -8.61 7.95 -6.50
C SER A 95 -8.29 6.62 -7.17
N TRP A 96 -7.17 5.98 -6.79
CA TRP A 96 -6.86 4.65 -7.30
C TRP A 96 -7.90 3.61 -6.85
N LEU A 97 -8.34 3.67 -5.59
CA LEU A 97 -9.41 2.81 -5.06
C LEU A 97 -10.74 3.06 -5.75
N ALA A 98 -11.06 4.30 -6.13
CA ALA A 98 -12.28 4.62 -6.88
C ALA A 98 -12.30 3.89 -8.24
N LEU A 99 -11.16 3.93 -8.95
CA LEU A 99 -11.02 3.33 -10.27
C LEU A 99 -11.06 1.80 -10.26
N HIS A 100 -10.63 1.17 -9.15
CA HIS A 100 -10.55 -0.29 -9.02
C HIS A 100 -11.55 -0.84 -8.00
N ARG A 101 -12.62 -0.11 -7.69
CA ARG A 101 -13.58 -0.44 -6.63
C ARG A 101 -14.18 -1.85 -6.76
N GLU A 102 -14.43 -2.31 -7.97
CA GLU A 102 -15.02 -3.64 -8.24
C GLU A 102 -13.99 -4.77 -8.13
N GLU A 103 -12.70 -4.44 -8.04
CA GLU A 103 -11.59 -5.39 -7.95
C GLU A 103 -11.00 -5.48 -6.54
N VAL A 104 -11.49 -4.69 -5.58
CA VAL A 104 -10.90 -4.51 -4.24
C VAL A 104 -11.86 -5.00 -3.16
N GLU A 105 -11.46 -6.02 -2.42
CA GLU A 105 -12.33 -6.62 -1.39
C GLU A 105 -11.81 -6.52 0.03
N GLY A 106 -10.67 -5.90 0.16
CA GLY A 106 -10.06 -5.54 1.42
C GLY A 106 -8.86 -4.71 1.06
N TYR A 107 -8.45 -3.77 1.89
CA TYR A 107 -7.14 -3.16 1.73
C TYR A 107 -6.47 -2.87 3.06
N ALA A 108 -5.16 -2.68 3.03
CA ALA A 108 -4.40 -2.04 4.09
C ALA A 108 -3.61 -0.89 3.46
N VAL A 109 -2.92 -0.09 4.25
CA VAL A 109 -2.03 0.98 3.83
C VAL A 109 -0.82 0.92 4.76
N LEU A 110 0.32 0.43 4.29
CA LEU A 110 1.61 0.51 4.94
C LEU A 110 2.37 1.80 4.56
N ASP A 111 2.58 2.76 5.45
CA ASP A 111 3.40 3.95 5.12
C ASP A 111 4.24 4.37 6.34
N ASP A 112 5.28 5.17 6.18
CA ASP A 112 6.01 5.74 7.32
C ASP A 112 5.45 7.12 7.74
N MET A 113 4.78 7.79 6.79
CA MET A 113 3.96 8.96 7.04
C MET A 113 2.72 8.58 7.84
N ASP A 114 2.22 9.55 8.62
CA ASP A 114 0.91 9.41 9.22
C ASP A 114 -0.18 9.70 8.19
N LEU A 115 -0.82 8.64 7.71
CA LEU A 115 -1.94 8.72 6.77
C LEU A 115 -3.29 8.58 7.48
N SER A 116 -3.33 8.66 8.81
CA SER A 116 -4.59 8.56 9.57
C SER A 116 -5.38 9.85 9.62
N GLU A 117 -4.74 10.98 9.29
CA GLU A 117 -5.34 12.32 9.32
C GLU A 117 -5.17 13.03 7.96
N GLU A 118 -6.14 13.87 7.62
CA GLU A 118 -6.11 14.79 6.47
C GLU A 118 -6.34 16.23 6.97
N PRO A 119 -5.69 17.24 6.37
CA PRO A 119 -5.97 18.64 6.69
C PRO A 119 -7.40 19.04 6.28
N GLU A 120 -8.02 19.93 7.05
CA GLU A 120 -9.33 20.48 6.69
C GLU A 120 -9.22 21.46 5.50
N ARG A 121 -9.77 21.08 4.35
CA ARG A 121 -9.72 21.89 3.11
C ARG A 121 -10.45 23.24 3.17
N ARG A 122 -11.24 23.54 4.21
CA ARG A 122 -12.09 24.76 4.30
C ARG A 122 -11.52 25.83 5.23
N GLY A 123 -10.20 26.05 5.21
CA GLY A 123 -9.56 27.16 5.95
C GLY A 123 -9.63 27.04 7.47
N GLY A 124 -9.96 25.86 8.00
CA GLY A 124 -9.91 25.55 9.42
C GLY A 124 -8.48 25.17 9.84
N PHE A 125 -8.04 25.62 11.00
CA PHE A 125 -6.86 25.08 11.66
C PHE A 125 -7.26 23.78 12.35
N GLY A 126 -7.25 22.66 11.60
CA GLY A 126 -7.64 21.36 12.12
C GLY A 126 -7.25 20.20 11.21
N THR A 127 -7.17 19.02 11.80
CA THR A 127 -7.09 17.74 11.09
C THR A 127 -8.36 16.95 11.33
N LYS A 128 -8.75 16.15 10.33
CA LYS A 128 -9.83 15.19 10.45
C LYS A 128 -9.32 13.79 10.12
N PRO A 129 -9.96 12.72 10.59
CA PRO A 129 -9.61 11.36 10.17
C PRO A 129 -9.64 11.25 8.65
N SER A 130 -8.58 10.66 8.08
CA SER A 130 -8.48 10.42 6.65
C SER A 130 -9.49 9.37 6.20
N ARG A 131 -9.81 9.35 4.90
CA ARG A 131 -10.74 8.37 4.33
C ARG A 131 -10.24 6.93 4.37
N ILE A 132 -8.93 6.75 4.56
CA ILE A 132 -8.25 5.45 4.60
C ILE A 132 -7.75 5.09 6.00
N CYS A 133 -8.04 5.90 7.02
CA CYS A 133 -7.42 5.81 8.35
C CYS A 133 -7.63 4.44 9.01
N SER A 134 -8.81 3.83 8.80
CA SER A 134 -9.16 2.50 9.31
C SER A 134 -8.33 1.39 8.70
N HIS A 135 -7.66 1.61 7.56
CA HIS A 135 -6.83 0.64 6.86
C HIS A 135 -5.34 0.95 6.94
N CYS A 136 -4.94 2.02 7.64
CA CYS A 136 -3.54 2.43 7.78
C CYS A 136 -2.76 1.65 8.87
N VAL A 137 -1.51 1.35 8.55
CA VAL A 137 -0.48 0.80 9.41
C VAL A 137 0.77 1.63 9.19
N ARG A 138 1.01 2.55 10.12
CA ARG A 138 2.22 3.36 10.13
C ARG A 138 3.42 2.51 10.57
N THR A 139 4.54 2.64 9.86
CA THR A 139 5.83 2.09 10.24
C THR A 139 6.79 3.19 10.68
N PRO A 140 7.71 2.95 11.63
CA PRO A 140 8.74 3.93 11.93
C PRO A 140 9.70 4.04 10.73
N SER A 141 9.98 5.25 10.26
CA SER A 141 10.91 5.49 9.14
C SER A 141 12.31 4.93 9.40
N THR A 142 12.73 4.89 10.66
CA THR A 142 14.05 4.39 11.07
C THR A 142 14.18 2.87 11.06
N THR A 143 13.09 2.13 11.26
CA THR A 143 13.11 0.65 11.36
C THR A 143 12.39 -0.05 10.22
N GLY A 144 11.41 0.60 9.61
CA GLY A 144 10.53 0.07 8.58
C GLY A 144 9.57 -1.01 9.09
N LEU A 145 9.18 -1.90 8.19
CA LEU A 145 8.29 -3.03 8.47
C LEU A 145 8.95 -4.03 9.43
N THR A 146 8.19 -4.51 10.42
CA THR A 146 8.64 -5.45 11.46
C THR A 146 7.59 -6.53 11.65
N SER A 147 7.93 -7.58 12.40
CA SER A 147 7.00 -8.67 12.72
C SER A 147 5.73 -8.20 13.43
N ALA A 148 5.81 -7.18 14.28
CA ALA A 148 4.65 -6.60 14.97
C ALA A 148 3.63 -5.97 13.99
N HIS A 149 4.09 -5.50 12.83
CA HIS A 149 3.21 -4.93 11.80
C HIS A 149 2.47 -6.01 10.99
N ILE A 150 3.00 -7.23 10.92
CA ILE A 150 2.42 -8.31 10.09
C ILE A 150 0.97 -8.59 10.50
N SER A 151 0.71 -8.83 11.78
CA SER A 151 -0.65 -9.15 12.26
C SER A 151 -1.62 -8.00 12.02
N ARG A 152 -1.15 -6.74 12.17
CA ARG A 152 -1.97 -5.55 11.88
C ARG A 152 -2.33 -5.47 10.40
N LEU A 153 -1.35 -5.68 9.51
CA LEU A 153 -1.55 -5.67 8.07
C LEU A 153 -2.53 -6.76 7.64
N LEU A 154 -2.34 -7.99 8.13
CA LEU A 154 -3.25 -9.10 7.85
C LEU A 154 -4.66 -8.81 8.37
N ALA A 155 -4.80 -8.23 9.56
CA ALA A 155 -6.10 -7.82 10.07
C ALA A 155 -6.77 -6.75 9.19
N LYS A 156 -6.03 -5.74 8.71
CA LYS A 156 -6.57 -4.69 7.81
C LYS A 156 -6.97 -5.24 6.45
N LEU A 157 -6.12 -6.09 5.86
CA LEU A 157 -6.44 -6.87 4.67
C LEU A 157 -7.75 -7.66 4.85
N GLN A 158 -8.02 -8.13 6.08
CA GLN A 158 -9.18 -8.94 6.38
C GLN A 158 -10.50 -8.15 6.54
N GLN A 159 -10.42 -6.82 6.67
CA GLN A 159 -11.57 -5.94 6.91
C GLN A 159 -12.31 -5.59 5.61
N PRO A 160 -13.64 -5.40 5.66
CA PRO A 160 -14.39 -4.82 4.55
C PRO A 160 -13.76 -3.48 4.12
N PRO A 161 -13.55 -3.24 2.82
CA PRO A 161 -12.81 -2.08 2.36
C PRO A 161 -13.68 -0.82 2.46
N ALA A 162 -13.16 0.23 3.07
CA ALA A 162 -13.73 1.57 2.95
C ALA A 162 -13.42 2.14 1.55
N LEU A 163 -14.39 2.10 0.64
CA LEU A 163 -14.24 2.53 -0.76
C LEU A 163 -15.01 3.84 -1.06
N PRO A 164 -14.58 4.60 -2.07
CA PRO A 164 -15.35 5.75 -2.58
C PRO A 164 -16.72 5.33 -3.12
N SER A 165 -17.75 6.12 -2.85
CA SER A 165 -19.08 5.97 -3.47
C SER A 165 -18.99 6.12 -4.99
N PRO A 166 -19.87 5.45 -5.76
CA PRO A 166 -19.97 5.73 -7.19
C PRO A 166 -20.49 7.16 -7.35
N GLU A 167 -19.89 7.92 -8.27
CA GLU A 167 -20.44 9.20 -8.71
C GLU A 167 -21.73 8.99 -9.52
#